data_AF-A0A3N5MPQ9-F1
#
_entry.id   AF-A0A3N5MPQ9-F1
#
_cell.length_a   1.000
_cell.length_b   1.000
_cell.length_c   1.000
_cell.angle_alpha   90.00
_cell.angle_beta   90.00
_cell.angle_gamma   90.00
#
_symmetry.space_group_name_H-M   'P 1'
#
loop_
_entity.id
_entity.type
_entity.pdbx_description
1 polymer ?
#
loop_
_entity_poly.entity_id
_entity_poly.type
_entity_poly.pdbx_seq_one_letter_code
_entity_poly.pdbx_strand_id
1 'polypeptide(L)'
;MITLVAKDGGAVLGTIGEDDLRLLTGQLEEEDSEDTDYYVSSDTIEMLKDAGAGADLIRILTGRSGTPKGSRWPGGATEGVVGPGR
;
A
#
# COMPACT_ATOMS: atom_id res chain seq x y z
N MET A 1 6.02 13.04 -4.34
CA MET A 1 4.77 12.30 -4.67
C MET A 1 5.16 10.98 -5.30
N ILE A 2 4.79 9.86 -4.68
CA ILE A 2 5.15 8.51 -5.11
C ILE A 2 3.87 7.76 -5.49
N THR A 3 3.88 7.04 -6.61
CA THR A 3 2.73 6.23 -7.06
C THR A 3 2.85 4.83 -6.50
N LEU A 4 1.84 4.33 -5.81
CA LEU A 4 1.77 2.93 -5.39
C LEU A 4 1.06 2.08 -6.45
N VAL A 5 1.62 0.92 -6.73
CA VAL A 5 1.08 -0.07 -7.67
C VAL A 5 0.91 -1.43 -7.00
N ALA A 6 -0.11 -2.18 -7.38
CA ALA A 6 -0.27 -3.58 -7.00
C ALA A 6 0.68 -4.47 -7.79
N LYS A 7 1.46 -5.33 -7.13
CA LYS A 7 2.42 -6.24 -7.79
C LYS A 7 1.75 -7.22 -8.77
N ASP A 8 0.60 -7.77 -8.38
CA ASP A 8 -0.09 -8.84 -9.12
C ASP A 8 -0.63 -8.41 -10.50
N GLY A 9 -0.72 -7.10 -10.77
CA GLY A 9 -1.26 -6.61 -12.05
C GLY A 9 -0.75 -5.24 -12.50
N GLY A 10 0.18 -4.62 -11.78
CA GLY A 10 0.67 -3.27 -12.06
C GLY A 10 -0.39 -2.17 -11.92
N ALA A 11 -1.52 -2.47 -11.29
CA ALA A 11 -2.63 -1.53 -11.16
C ALA A 11 -2.23 -0.37 -10.24
N VAL A 12 -2.35 0.86 -10.72
CA VAL A 12 -2.14 2.06 -9.90
C VAL A 12 -3.20 2.11 -8.81
N LEU A 13 -2.75 2.05 -7.55
CA LEU A 13 -3.60 2.09 -6.37
C LEU A 13 -3.84 3.53 -5.90
N GLY A 14 -2.85 4.41 -6.09
CA GLY A 14 -2.94 5.82 -5.76
C GLY A 14 -1.55 6.46 -5.62
N THR A 15 -1.53 7.67 -5.07
CA THR A 15 -0.29 8.42 -4.81
C THR A 15 -0.17 8.78 -3.35
N ILE A 16 1.03 8.68 -2.80
CA ILE A 16 1.37 8.99 -1.42
C ILE A 16 2.48 10.04 -1.33
N GLY A 17 2.66 10.59 -0.13
CA GLY A 17 3.78 11.49 0.20
C GLY A 17 5.11 10.76 0.42
N GLU A 18 6.18 11.52 0.56
CA GLU A 18 7.50 10.98 0.93
C GLU A 18 7.54 10.50 2.38
N ASP A 19 6.81 11.17 3.29
CA ASP A 19 6.68 10.75 4.69
C ASP A 19 5.96 9.40 4.82
N ASP A 20 4.92 9.19 4.01
CA ASP A 20 4.19 7.92 3.94
C ASP A 20 5.08 6.79 3.43
N LEU A 21 5.91 7.06 2.41
CA LEU A 21 6.88 6.09 1.90
C LEU A 21 7.94 5.77 2.96
N ARG A 22 8.42 6.76 3.70
CA ARG A 22 9.37 6.57 4.80
C ARG A 22 8.77 5.74 5.94
N LEU A 23 7.46 5.88 6.20
CA LEU A 23 6.75 5.01 7.14
C LEU A 23 6.64 3.58 6.61
N LEU A 24 6.29 3.40 5.33
CA LEU A 24 6.27 2.09 4.68
C LEU A 24 7.64 1.40 4.80
N THR A 25 8.72 2.05 4.35
CA THR A 25 10.08 1.46 4.38
C THR A 25 10.63 1.34 5.82
N GLY A 26 10.17 2.19 6.73
CA GLY A 26 10.60 2.19 8.13
C GLY A 26 9.85 1.19 9.01
N GLN A 27 8.64 0.78 8.64
CA GLN A 27 7.81 -0.18 9.38
C GLN A 27 7.77 -1.55 8.73
N LEU A 28 7.98 -1.64 7.41
CA LEU A 28 8.02 -2.90 6.67
C LEU A 28 9.47 -3.22 6.33
N GLU A 29 9.91 -4.40 6.75
CA GLU A 29 11.27 -4.87 6.51
C GLU A 29 11.43 -5.23 5.03
N GLU A 30 12.37 -4.58 4.35
CA GLU A 30 12.77 -4.93 2.98
C GLU A 30 13.59 -6.23 3.04
N GLU A 31 13.15 -7.27 2.33
CA GLU A 31 13.88 -8.53 2.29
C GLU A 31 15.23 -8.38 1.55
N ASP A 32 15.32 -7.42 0.62
CA ASP A 32 16.53 -7.05 -0.10
C ASP A 32 16.56 -5.53 -0.40
N SER A 33 17.75 -4.93 -0.50
CA SER A 33 17.90 -3.49 -0.77
C SER A 33 17.47 -3.08 -2.18
N GLU A 34 17.31 -4.03 -3.10
CA GLU A 34 16.75 -3.79 -4.43
C GLU A 34 15.24 -4.06 -4.51
N ASP A 35 14.67 -4.71 -3.48
CA ASP A 35 13.24 -4.98 -3.42
C ASP A 35 12.50 -3.74 -2.90
N THR A 36 11.42 -3.39 -3.59
CA THR A 36 10.60 -2.21 -3.27
C THR A 36 9.14 -2.60 -3.06
N ASP A 37 8.85 -3.89 -3.06
CA ASP A 37 7.52 -4.41 -2.90
C ASP A 37 7.31 -5.04 -1.52
N TYR A 38 6.20 -4.66 -0.89
CA TYR A 38 5.89 -4.97 0.49
C TYR A 38 4.59 -5.76 0.56
N TYR A 39 4.62 -6.86 1.29
CA TYR A 39 3.41 -7.56 1.66
C TYR A 39 2.65 -6.76 2.74
N VAL A 40 1.41 -6.38 2.44
CA VAL A 40 0.57 -5.62 3.35
C VAL A 40 -0.64 -6.46 3.75
N SER A 41 -0.78 -6.70 5.06
CA SER A 41 -1.95 -7.33 5.67
C SER A 41 -2.83 -6.33 6.42
N SER A 42 -3.98 -6.79 6.90
CA SER A 42 -4.89 -5.98 7.73
C SER A 42 -4.19 -5.46 9.00
N ASP A 43 -3.39 -6.32 9.64
CA ASP A 43 -2.61 -5.97 10.82
C ASP A 43 -1.52 -4.95 10.51
N THR A 44 -0.86 -5.09 9.36
CA THR A 44 0.11 -4.11 8.86
C THR A 44 -0.53 -2.73 8.68
N ILE A 45 -1.76 -2.66 8.18
CA ILE A 45 -2.45 -1.38 7.97
C ILE A 45 -2.78 -0.70 9.30
N GLU A 46 -3.27 -1.45 10.30
CA GLU A 46 -3.52 -0.88 11.63
C GLU A 46 -2.21 -0.46 12.31
N MET A 47 -1.12 -1.20 12.14
CA MET A 47 0.22 -0.80 12.61
C MET A 47 0.68 0.51 11.96
N LEU A 48 0.56 0.64 10.64
CA LEU A 48 0.94 1.86 9.91
C LEU A 48 0.11 3.06 10.39
N LYS A 49 -1.18 2.86 10.64
CA LYS A 49 -2.09 3.88 11.16
C LYS A 49 -1.69 4.34 12.56
N ASP A 50 -1.32 3.42 13.45
CA ASP A 50 -0.79 3.74 14.79
C ASP A 50 0.55 4.49 14.71
N ALA A 51 1.40 4.12 13.73
CA ALA A 51 2.66 4.79 13.45
C ALA A 51 2.51 6.20 12.82
N GLY A 52 1.27 6.64 12.53
CA GLY A 52 0.98 7.97 12.01
C GLY A 52 0.94 8.07 10.48
N ALA A 53 0.71 6.96 9.78
CA ALA A 53 0.50 6.97 8.33
C ALA A 53 -0.63 7.91 7.91
N GLY A 54 -0.43 8.59 6.79
CA GLY A 54 -1.41 9.49 6.20
C GLY A 54 -2.71 8.79 5.86
N ALA A 55 -3.82 9.53 5.97
CA ALA A 55 -5.15 9.00 5.65
C ALA A 55 -5.26 8.50 4.20
N ASP A 56 -4.51 9.10 3.26
CA ASP A 56 -4.45 8.64 1.88
C ASP A 56 -3.72 7.31 1.74
N LEU A 57 -2.57 7.11 2.40
CA LEU A 57 -1.88 5.82 2.43
C LEU A 57 -2.80 4.74 3.00
N ILE A 58 -3.42 4.99 4.15
CA ILE A 58 -4.35 4.03 4.76
C ILE A 58 -5.51 3.72 3.82
N ARG A 59 -6.11 4.73 3.19
CA ARG A 59 -7.24 4.55 2.25
C ARG A 59 -6.84 3.74 1.02
N ILE A 60 -5.62 3.93 0.51
CA ILE A 60 -5.07 3.16 -0.60
C ILE A 60 -4.89 1.69 -0.19
N LEU A 61 -4.29 1.43 0.97
CA LEU A 61 -4.00 0.08 1.45
C LEU A 61 -5.27 -0.68 1.91
N THR A 62 -6.25 -0.02 2.52
CA THR A 62 -7.55 -0.65 2.87
C THR A 62 -8.47 -0.81 1.67
N GLY A 63 -8.15 -0.20 0.53
CA GLY A 63 -8.83 -0.39 -0.75
C GLY A 63 -10.32 -0.02 -0.83
N ARG A 64 -11.00 0.38 0.26
CA ARG A 64 -12.45 0.65 0.23
C ARG A 64 -13.02 1.29 1.50
N SER A 65 -13.31 2.59 1.48
CA SER A 65 -14.43 3.13 2.29
C SER A 65 -15.07 4.37 1.66
N GLY A 66 -15.54 4.24 0.41
CA GLY A 66 -16.43 5.26 -0.17
C GLY A 66 -16.83 5.01 -1.62
N THR A 67 -18.07 4.57 -1.84
CA THR A 67 -18.84 4.49 -3.12
C THR A 67 -18.60 3.29 -4.08
N PRO A 68 -19.65 2.83 -4.80
CA PRO A 68 -19.80 1.45 -5.25
C PRO A 68 -19.26 1.20 -6.67
N LYS A 69 -18.82 -0.04 -6.89
CA LYS A 69 -18.60 -0.73 -8.16
C LYS A 69 -17.30 -0.37 -8.90
N GLY A 70 -16.28 -1.23 -8.70
CA GLY A 70 -15.62 -1.80 -9.87
C GLY A 70 -14.10 -1.75 -9.98
N SER A 71 -13.32 -1.84 -8.91
CA SER A 71 -11.92 -2.29 -8.99
C SER A 71 -11.59 -3.15 -7.78
N ARG A 72 -11.74 -4.46 -7.95
CA ARG A 72 -11.28 -5.49 -7.01
C ARG A 72 -9.76 -5.62 -7.24
N TRP A 73 -8.95 -5.66 -6.18
CA TRP A 73 -7.56 -6.16 -6.26
C TRP A 73 -7.57 -7.39 -7.19
N PRO A 74 -6.73 -7.51 -8.24
CA PRO A 74 -6.67 -8.74 -9.01
C PRO A 74 -6.60 -9.93 -8.02
N GLY A 75 -7.64 -10.76 -8.00
CA GLY A 75 -7.77 -11.90 -7.08
C GLY A 75 -8.76 -11.78 -5.91
N GLY A 76 -9.25 -10.60 -5.52
CA GLY A 76 -10.23 -10.48 -4.41
C GLY A 76 -9.67 -10.79 -3.02
N ALA A 77 -8.35 -10.73 -2.85
CA ALA A 77 -7.67 -10.87 -1.57
C ALA A 77 -7.84 -9.60 -0.70
N THR A 78 -7.86 -9.80 0.61
CA THR A 78 -7.86 -8.73 1.64
C THR A 78 -6.45 -8.23 1.96
N GLU A 79 -5.45 -8.84 1.34
CA GLU A 79 -4.02 -8.69 1.59
C GLU A 79 -3.31 -8.80 0.24
N GLY A 80 -2.18 -8.14 0.08
CA GLY A 80 -1.48 -8.13 -1.20
C GLY A 80 -0.15 -7.41 -1.16
N VAL A 81 0.62 -7.57 -2.24
CA VAL A 81 1.94 -6.97 -2.36
C VAL A 81 1.84 -5.64 -3.12
N VAL A 82 2.41 -4.58 -2.55
CA VAL A 82 2.39 -3.21 -3.09
C VAL A 82 3.79 -2.61 -3.10
N GLY A 83 4.09 -1.80 -4.09
CA GLY A 83 5.38 -1.09 -4.17
C GLY A 83 5.27 0.23 -4.93
N PRO A 84 6.33 1.05 -4.93
CA PRO A 84 6.41 2.26 -5.75
C PRO A 84 6.48 1.87 -7.23
N GLY A 85 5.62 2.45 -8.06
CA GLY A 85 5.65 2.29 -9.51
C GLY A 85 6.84 3.05 -10.11
N ARG A 86 7.64 2.38 -10.94
CA ARG A 86 8.68 2.99 -11.78
C ARG A 86 8.10 3.74 -12.97
#